data_AF-A0A1J3FH12-F1
#
_entry.id   AF-A0A1J3FH12-F1
#
_cell.length_a   1.000
_cell.length_b   1.000
_cell.length_c   1.000
_cell.angle_alpha   90.00
_cell.angle_beta   90.00
_cell.angle_gamma   90.00
#
_symmetry.space_group_name_H-M   'P 1'
#
loop_
_entity.id
_entity.type
_entity.pdbx_description
1 polymer ?
#
loop_
_entity_poly.entity_id
_entity_poly.type
_entity_poly.pdbx_seq_one_letter_code
_entity_poly.pdbx_strand_id
1 'polypeptide(L)'
;MIDENHGLVTSTGGTNYYVRVLSTIDREKLKTSTSIAMHRHSYSVVDILPSESDAAIQMMQVQEKPDVTFADIGGCDTQKQELR
;
A
#
# COMPACT_ATOMS: atom_id res chain seq x y z
N MET A 1 13.41 9.73 4.75
CA MET A 1 14.71 9.86 4.08
C MET A 1 15.49 10.95 4.81
N ILE A 2 16.78 10.74 5.10
CA ILE A 2 17.58 11.70 5.90
C ILE A 2 18.41 12.60 4.98
N ASP A 3 18.90 12.05 3.88
CA ASP A 3 19.73 12.74 2.89
C ASP A 3 19.46 12.14 1.49
N GLU A 4 19.91 12.80 0.42
CA GLU A 4 19.72 12.38 -0.97
C GLU A 4 20.15 10.94 -1.25
N ASN A 5 21.12 10.39 -0.52
CA ASN A 5 21.60 9.03 -0.75
C ASN A 5 21.42 8.10 0.45
N HIS A 6 20.83 8.59 1.53
CA HIS A 6 20.76 7.86 2.79
C HIS A 6 19.36 7.83 3.39
N GLY A 7 18.95 6.63 3.76
CA GLY A 7 17.70 6.35 4.44
C GLY A 7 17.95 5.72 5.81
N LEU A 8 16.99 5.92 6.71
CA LEU A 8 16.86 5.09 7.89
C LEU A 8 15.82 4.03 7.58
N VAL A 9 16.16 2.77 7.83
CA VAL A 9 15.26 1.64 7.59
C VAL A 9 15.20 0.77 8.82
N THR A 10 13.98 0.31 9.12
CA THR A 10 13.74 -0.60 10.23
C THR A 10 13.67 -2.00 9.65
N SER A 11 14.59 -2.85 10.07
CA SER A 11 14.52 -4.28 9.75
C SER A 11 13.34 -4.91 10.46
N THR A 12 12.80 -6.00 9.91
CA THR A 12 11.76 -6.83 10.54
C THR A 12 12.15 -7.30 11.95
N GLY A 13 13.46 -7.37 12.25
CA GLY A 13 13.99 -7.66 13.59
C GLY A 13 13.98 -6.47 14.57
N GLY A 14 13.34 -5.34 14.24
CA GLY A 14 13.22 -4.16 15.11
C GLY A 14 14.47 -3.30 15.23
N THR A 15 15.56 -3.65 14.53
CA THR A 15 16.80 -2.85 14.51
C THR A 15 16.74 -1.82 13.39
N ASN A 16 17.16 -0.59 13.69
CA ASN A 16 17.26 0.50 12.72
C ASN A 16 18.65 0.53 12.10
N TYR A 17 18.71 0.61 10.78
CA TYR A 17 19.95 0.71 10.02
C TYR A 17 20.01 2.04 9.27
N TYR A 18 21.19 2.66 9.30
CA TYR A 18 21.53 3.75 8.40
C TYR A 18 22.07 3.14 7.10
N VAL A 19 21.34 3.33 6.01
CA VAL A 19 21.58 2.61 4.77
C VAL A 19 21.71 3.54 3.58
N ARG A 20 22.56 3.14 2.65
CA ARG A 20 22.67 3.80 1.36
C ARG A 20 21.58 3.30 0.41
N VAL A 21 20.92 4.23 -0.25
CA VAL A 21 19.96 3.95 -1.33
C VAL A 21 20.71 3.89 -2.65
N LEU A 22 20.53 2.80 -3.42
CA LEU A 22 21.12 2.69 -4.74
C LEU A 22 20.41 3.63 -5.73
N SER A 23 21.16 4.21 -6.67
CA SER A 23 20.64 5.14 -7.68
C SER A 23 19.74 4.48 -8.73
N THR A 24 19.67 3.15 -8.74
CA THR A 24 18.79 2.37 -9.63
C THR A 24 17.34 2.38 -9.17
N ILE A 25 17.07 2.87 -7.96
CA ILE A 25 15.74 2.89 -7.36
C ILE A 25 15.05 4.21 -7.67
N ASP A 26 13.77 4.10 -8.06
CA ASP A 26 12.90 5.24 -8.28
C ASP A 26 12.48 5.88 -6.95
N ARG A 27 12.85 7.16 -6.78
CA ARG A 27 12.66 7.93 -5.54
C ARG A 27 11.20 8.28 -5.32
N GLU A 28 10.39 8.39 -6.37
CA GLU A 28 8.97 8.73 -6.25
C GLU A 28 8.15 7.61 -5.60
N LYS A 29 8.64 6.37 -5.73
CA LYS A 29 8.02 5.17 -5.15
C LYS A 29 8.44 4.94 -3.70
N LEU A 30 9.50 5.60 -3.23
CA LEU A 30 9.95 5.52 -1.84
C LEU A 30 9.05 6.35 -0.94
N LYS A 31 7.95 5.75 -0.49
CA LYS A 31 7.10 6.31 0.57
C LYS A 31 7.45 5.68 1.91
N THR A 32 7.17 6.42 2.99
CA THR A 32 7.11 5.85 4.33
C THR A 32 6.22 4.60 4.33
N SER A 33 6.58 3.61 5.15
CA SER A 33 5.91 2.29 5.24
C SER A 33 5.93 1.42 3.98
N THR A 34 6.75 1.74 2.98
CA THR A 34 6.94 0.85 1.82
C THR A 34 7.90 -0.28 2.17
N SER A 35 7.56 -1.50 1.76
CA SER A 35 8.44 -2.66 1.89
C SER A 35 9.62 -2.56 0.93
N ILE A 36 10.82 -2.85 1.42
CA ILE A 36 12.07 -2.72 0.64
C ILE A 36 12.91 -3.99 0.74
N ALA A 37 13.65 -4.29 -0.32
CA ALA A 37 14.64 -5.35 -0.34
C ALA A 37 16.02 -4.79 0.00
N MET A 38 16.68 -5.41 0.98
CA MET A 38 18.01 -5.01 1.44
C MET A 38 19.05 -6.10 1.17
N HIS A 39 20.26 -5.70 0.85
CA HIS A 39 21.38 -6.63 0.69
C HIS A 39 21.84 -7.18 2.06
N ARG A 40 22.03 -8.51 2.19
CA ARG A 40 22.27 -9.19 3.47
C ARG A 40 23.56 -8.78 4.20
N HIS A 41 24.57 -8.28 3.49
CA HIS A 41 25.88 -7.97 4.08
C HIS A 41 26.14 -6.47 4.18
N SER A 42 25.71 -5.70 3.19
CA SER A 42 25.95 -4.24 3.13
C SER A 42 24.74 -3.42 3.57
N TYR A 43 23.61 -4.06 3.86
CA TYR A 43 22.35 -3.43 4.24
C TYR A 43 21.90 -2.34 3.25
N SER A 44 22.36 -2.40 2.00
CA SER A 44 22.02 -1.39 0.99
C SER A 44 20.64 -1.70 0.40
N VAL A 45 19.86 -0.66 0.10
CA VAL A 45 18.52 -0.83 -0.49
C VAL A 45 18.69 -1.20 -1.96
N VAL A 46 18.29 -2.41 -2.34
CA VAL A 46 18.47 -2.97 -3.70
C VAL A 46 17.22 -2.75 -4.55
N ASP A 47 16.05 -2.96 -3.97
CA ASP A 47 14.78 -2.86 -4.68
C ASP A 47 13.63 -2.44 -3.76
N ILE A 48 12.56 -1.92 -4.34
CA ILE A 48 11.30 -1.63 -3.65
C ILE A 48 10.37 -2.80 -3.92
N LEU A 49 9.90 -3.45 -2.85
CA LEU A 49 8.87 -4.46 -2.99
C LEU A 49 7.54 -3.76 -3.29
N PRO A 50 6.68 -4.36 -4.12
CA PRO A 50 5.33 -3.83 -4.31
C PRO A 50 4.70 -3.64 -2.92
N SER A 51 4.03 -2.50 -2.72
CA SER A 51 3.30 -2.23 -1.49
C SER A 51 2.47 -3.47 -1.19
N GLU A 52 2.69 -4.09 -0.03
CA GLU A 52 1.79 -5.16 0.42
C GLU A 52 0.39 -4.59 0.33
N SER A 53 -0.38 -5.07 -0.65
CA SER A 53 -1.77 -4.74 -0.79
C SER A 53 -2.38 -5.16 0.54
N ASP A 54 -2.71 -4.17 1.36
CA ASP A 54 -3.17 -4.39 2.72
C ASP A 54 -4.31 -5.42 2.65
N ALA A 55 -4.12 -6.58 3.26
CA ALA A 55 -5.11 -7.66 3.19
C ALA A 55 -6.48 -7.17 3.69
N ALA A 56 -6.48 -6.14 4.56
CA ALA A 56 -7.69 -5.45 4.97
C ALA A 56 -8.40 -4.72 3.82
N ILE A 57 -7.67 -4.10 2.89
CA ILE A 57 -8.24 -3.39 1.73
C ILE A 57 -8.76 -4.41 0.70
N GLN A 58 -8.07 -5.53 0.49
CA GLN A 58 -8.59 -6.61 -0.36
C GLN A 58 -9.91 -7.19 0.15
N MET A 59 -10.12 -7.25 1.48
CA MET A 59 -11.40 -7.68 2.06
C MET A 59 -12.50 -6.63 1.94
N MET A 60 -12.16 -5.35 1.83
CA MET A 60 -13.12 -4.26 1.62
C MET A 60 -13.43 -3.98 0.15
N GLN A 61 -12.63 -4.52 -0.78
CA GLN A 61 -12.96 -4.46 -2.20
C GLN A 61 -14.15 -5.37 -2.48
N VAL A 62 -15.27 -4.73 -2.82
CA VAL A 62 -16.46 -5.40 -3.35
C VAL A 62 -16.04 -6.11 -4.64
N GLN A 63 -15.77 -7.41 -4.55
CA GLN A 63 -15.28 -8.19 -5.69
C GLN A 63 -16.34 -8.37 -6.79
N GLU A 64 -17.61 -8.20 -6.45
CA GLU A 64 -18.72 -8.48 -7.35
C GLU A 64 -19.78 -7.39 -7.25
N LYS A 65 -20.23 -6.90 -8.41
CA LYS A 65 -21.36 -5.96 -8.45
C LYS A 65 -22.55 -6.64 -7.76
N PRO A 66 -23.17 -6.03 -6.73
CA PRO A 66 -24.33 -6.63 -6.11
C PRO A 66 -25.43 -6.84 -7.15
N ASP A 67 -25.94 -8.06 -7.25
CA ASP A 67 -26.98 -8.45 -8.22
C ASP A 67 -28.36 -7.83 -7.90
N VAL A 68 -28.50 -7.15 -6.76
CA VAL A 68 -29.75 -6.50 -6.36
C VAL A 68 -29.92 -5.18 -7.10
N THR A 69 -31.02 -5.07 -7.82
CA THR A 69 -31.42 -3.83 -8.47
C THR A 69 -32.40 -3.06 -7.59
N PHE A 70 -32.48 -1.74 -7.74
CA PHE A 70 -33.48 -0.93 -7.02
C PHE A 70 -34.94 -1.35 -7.29
N ALA A 71 -35.17 -2.16 -8.33
CA ALA A 71 -36.47 -2.75 -8.64
C ALA A 71 -36.84 -3.93 -7.71
N ASP A 72 -35.85 -4.61 -7.11
CA ASP A 72 -36.05 -5.77 -6.23
C ASP A 72 -36.35 -5.37 -4.77
N ILE A 73 -36.16 -4.10 -4.43
CA ILE A 73 -36.47 -3.56 -3.10
C ILE A 73 -37.98 -3.28 -3.06
N GLY A 74 -38.76 -4.05 -2.31
CA GLY A 74 -40.19 -3.80 -2.13
C GLY A 74 -40.47 -2.61 -1.21
N GLY A 75 -41.19 -1.59 -1.70
CA GLY A 75 -41.49 -0.36 -0.94
C GLY A 75 -40.30 0.62 -0.85
N CYS A 76 -40.53 1.77 -0.19
CA CYS A 76 -39.58 2.91 -0.08
C CYS A 76 -39.31 3.68 -1.40
N ASP A 77 -40.33 3.87 -2.26
CA ASP A 77 -40.17 4.63 -3.51
C ASP A 77 -39.69 6.07 -3.30
N THR A 78 -40.10 6.72 -2.20
CA THR A 78 -39.69 8.08 -1.86
C THR A 78 -38.19 8.18 -1.56
N GLN A 79 -37.62 7.24 -0.78
CA GLN A 79 -36.19 7.25 -0.46
C GLN A 79 -35.33 6.81 -1.64
N LYS A 80 -35.84 5.95 -2.54
CA LYS A 80 -35.14 5.60 -3.79
C LYS A 80 -35.02 6.79 -4.75
N GLN A 81 -35.97 7.72 -4.73
CA GLN A 81 -35.90 8.94 -5.54
C GLN A 81 -34.88 9.96 -4.99
N GLU A 82 -34.63 9.95 -3.67
CA GLU A 82 -33.62 10.81 -3.03
C GLU A 82 -32.18 10.29 -3.20
N LEU A 83 -32.00 8.98 -3.38
CA LEU A 83 -30.68 8.35 -3.53
C LEU A 83 -30.14 8.37 -4.97
N ARG A 84 -30.99 8.71 -5.95
CA ARG A 84 -30.67 8.73 -7.39
C ARG A 84 -29.96 10.01 -7.80
#